data_AF-A0A1X7JU33-F1
#
_entry.id   AF-A0A1X7JU33-F1
#
_cell.length_a   1.000
_cell.length_b   1.000
_cell.length_c   1.000
_cell.angle_alpha   90.00
_cell.angle_beta   90.00
_cell.angle_gamma   90.00
#
_symmetry.space_group_name_H-M   'P 1'
#
loop_
_entity.id
_entity.type
_entity.pdbx_description
1 polymer ?
#
loop_
_entity_poly.entity_id
_entity_poly.type
_entity_poly.pdbx_seq_one_letter_code
_entity_poly.pdbx_strand_id
1 'polypeptide(L)' 'MDTGDGSFRLDITFHYTSQADCAEVPGTTRLDGRTIRIEGRGMDDMRRWAGSLISLGGSAGF' A
#
# COMPACT_ATOMS: atom_id res chain seq x y z
N MET A 1 0.19 9.05 -26.96
CA MET A 1 -0.38 8.62 -25.66
C MET A 1 0.81 8.45 -24.76
N ASP A 2 0.98 9.34 -23.78
CA ASP A 2 2.06 9.24 -22.79
C ASP A 2 1.90 7.89 -22.09
N THR A 3 2.69 6.92 -22.52
CA THR A 3 2.75 5.62 -21.86
C THR A 3 3.83 5.84 -20.83
N GLY A 4 3.46 6.43 -19.68
CA GLY A 4 4.34 6.45 -18.51
C GLY A 4 4.92 5.04 -18.32
N ASP A 5 6.14 4.93 -17.77
CA ASP A 5 7.10 3.79 -17.73
C ASP A 5 6.54 2.38 -17.35
N GLY A 6 5.22 2.21 -17.25
CA GLY A 6 4.53 1.04 -16.73
C GLY A 6 4.45 1.09 -15.21
N SER A 7 4.92 2.18 -14.60
CA SER A 7 4.92 2.42 -13.16
C SER A 7 3.55 2.85 -12.68
N PHE A 8 3.07 2.19 -11.64
CA PHE A 8 1.85 2.53 -10.92
C PHE A 8 2.19 2.87 -9.48
N ARG A 9 1.37 3.73 -8.90
CA ARG A 9 1.43 4.10 -7.49
C ARG A 9 0.12 3.72 -6.82
N LEU A 10 0.21 3.04 -5.69
CA LEU A 10 -0.90 2.67 -4.84
C LEU A 10 -0.73 3.33 -3.47
N ASP A 11 -1.71 4.15 -3.09
CA ASP A 11 -1.79 4.77 -1.76
C ASP A 11 -3.00 4.16 -1.03
N ILE A 12 -2.79 3.61 0.15
CA ILE A 12 -3.85 3.04 0.99
C ILE A 12 -3.90 3.81 2.30
N THR A 13 -5.03 4.46 2.57
CA THR A 13 -5.29 5.14 3.85
C THR A 13 -6.16 4.26 4.73
N PHE A 14 -5.62 3.89 5.89
CA PHE A 14 -6.32 3.11 6.90
C PHE A 14 -7.14 3.99 7.84
N HIS A 15 -8.04 3.36 8.61
CA HIS A 15 -8.85 4.08 9.58
C HIS A 15 -8.04 4.42 10.84
N TYR A 16 -7.25 3.46 11.33
CA TYR A 16 -6.38 3.63 12.50
C TYR A 16 -4.90 3.61 12.12
N THR A 17 -4.07 4.32 12.90
CA THR A 17 -2.60 4.32 12.77
C THR A 17 -2.03 2.91 12.93
N SER A 18 -2.55 2.12 13.87
CA SER A 18 -2.10 0.74 14.11
C SER A 18 -2.27 -0.19 12.90
N GLN A 19 -3.31 0.03 12.09
CA GLN A 19 -3.51 -0.72 10.84
C GLN A 19 -2.42 -0.39 9.82
N ALA A 20 -2.07 0.88 9.70
CA ALA A 20 -0.98 1.31 8.84
C ALA A 20 0.38 0.80 9.36
N ASP A 21 0.57 0.74 10.69
CA ASP A 21 1.78 0.17 11.31
C ASP A 21 1.93 -1.33 10.98
N CYS A 22 0.84 -2.10 11.02
CA CYS A 22 0.86 -3.51 10.62
C CYS A 22 1.08 -3.69 9.11
N ALA A 23 0.56 -2.77 8.28
CA ALA A 23 0.71 -2.81 6.83
C ALA A 23 2.09 -2.32 6.33
N GLU A 24 2.88 -1.69 7.20
CA GLU A 24 4.19 -1.15 6.83
C GLU A 24 5.22 -2.28 6.65
N VAL A 25 5.66 -2.48 5.41
CA VAL A 25 6.60 -3.53 5.01
C VAL A 25 7.71 -2.96 4.11
N PRO A 26 8.86 -3.66 3.95
CA PRO A 26 9.92 -3.21 3.07
C PRO A 26 9.41 -2.86 1.66
N GLY A 27 9.82 -1.70 1.15
CA GLY A 27 9.37 -1.19 -0.15
C GLY A 27 8.13 -0.29 -0.08
N THR A 28 7.48 -0.20 1.07
CA THR A 28 6.43 0.79 1.30
C THR A 28 6.99 2.10 1.86
N THR A 29 6.31 3.21 1.60
CA THR A 29 6.61 4.52 2.20
C THR A 29 5.41 4.98 3.02
N ARG A 30 5.63 5.29 4.30
CA ARG A 30 4.64 5.95 5.15
C ARG A 30 4.54 7.43 4.77
N LEU A 31 3.37 7.87 4.28
CA LEU A 31 3.15 9.27 3.87
C LEU A 31 2.68 10.14 5.04
N ASP A 32 1.87 9.55 5.91
CA ASP A 32 1.32 10.16 7.11
C ASP A 32 0.98 9.07 8.14
N GLY A 33 0.36 9.43 9.26
CA GLY A 33 0.02 8.49 10.33
C GLY A 33 -0.90 7.34 9.91
N ARG A 34 -1.55 7.36 8.75
CA ARG A 34 -2.49 6.31 8.32
C ARG A 34 -2.34 5.87 6.87
N THR A 35 -1.52 6.55 6.07
CA THR A 35 -1.38 6.24 4.64
C THR A 35 -0.05 5.58 4.30
N ILE A 36 -0.14 4.43 3.65
CA ILE A 36 1.00 3.66 3.11
C ILE A 36 0.99 3.79 1.59
N ARG A 37 2.16 4.09 1.00
CA ARG A 37 2.39 4.09 -0.45
C ARG A 37 3.24 2.91 -0.86
N ILE A 38 2.94 2.36 -2.03
CA ILE A 38 3.86 1.52 -2.78
C ILE A 38 3.85 1.87 -4.27
N GLU A 39 5.00 1.70 -4.90
CA GLU A 39 5.19 1.86 -6.33
C GLU A 39 5.60 0.51 -6.92
N GLY A 40 5.07 0.19 -8.10
CA GLY A 40 5.41 -1.05 -8.79
C GLY A 40 5.02 -1.00 -10.26
N ARG A 41 5.09 -2.13 -10.96
CA ARG A 41 4.92 -2.19 -12.41
C ARG A 41 3.75 -3.07 -12.81
N GLY A 42 2.81 -2.49 -13.56
CA GLY A 42 1.60 -3.17 -13.99
C GLY A 42 0.53 -3.33 -12.92
N MET A 43 -0.72 -3.46 -13.35
CA MET A 43 -1.88 -3.57 -12.46
C MET A 43 -1.98 -4.92 -11.73
N ASP A 44 -1.37 -5.99 -12.24
CA ASP A 44 -1.34 -7.29 -11.54
C ASP A 44 -0.53 -7.19 -10.24
N ASP A 45 0.65 -6.57 -10.30
CA ASP A 45 1.50 -6.30 -9.14
C ASP A 45 0.77 -5.41 -8.12
N MET A 46 0.13 -4.34 -8.58
CA MET A 46 -0.65 -3.45 -7.70
C MET A 46 -1.81 -4.17 -7.00
N ARG A 47 -2.49 -5.11 -7.67
CA ARG A 47 -3.55 -5.91 -7.06
C ARG A 47 -3.01 -6.83 -5.96
N ARG A 48 -1.85 -7.45 -6.19
CA ARG A 48 -1.18 -8.28 -5.18
C ARG A 48 -0.75 -7.46 -3.97
N TRP A 49 -0.18 -6.28 -4.20
CA TRP A 49 0.19 -5.36 -3.13
C TRP A 49 -1.02 -4.86 -2.36
N ALA A 50 -2.09 -4.47 -3.03
CA ALA A 50 -3.33 -4.06 -2.37
C ALA A 50 -3.87 -5.17 -1.44
N GLY A 51 -3.97 -6.40 -1.94
CA GLY A 51 -4.44 -7.53 -1.13
C GLY A 51 -3.54 -7.80 0.09
N SER A 52 -2.23 -7.75 -0.10
CA SER A 52 -1.26 -7.99 0.97
C SER A 52 -1.32 -6.90 2.05
N LEU A 53 -1.30 -5.62 1.66
CA LEU A 53 -1.34 -4.49 2.59
C LEU A 53 -2.67 -4.41 3.34
N ILE A 54 -3.80 -4.69 2.67
CA ILE A 54 -5.11 -4.76 3.32
C ILE A 54 -5.16 -5.91 4.33
N SER A 55 -4.65 -7.09 3.98
CA SER A 55 -4.61 -8.24 4.89
C SER A 55 -3.74 -7.96 6.11
N LEU A 56 -2.59 -7.32 5.94
CA LEU A 56 -1.70 -6.93 7.03
C LEU A 56 -2.34 -5.86 7.92
N GLY A 57 -2.91 -4.81 7.34
CA GLY A 57 -3.59 -3.78 8.13
C GLY A 57 -4.85 -4.29 8.85
N GLY A 58 -5.52 -5.31 8.30
CA GLY A 58 -6.63 -6.01 8.95
C GLY A 58 -6.21 -6.90 10.12
N SER A 59 -4.92 -7.19 10.27
CA SER A 59 -4.38 -7.98 11.40
C SER A 59 -4.10 -7.16 12.65
N ALA A 60 -4.19 -5.83 12.57
CA ALA A 60 -4.12 -4.96 13.74
C ALA A 60 -5.31 -5.28 14.66
N GLY A 61 -5.04 -6.01 15.75
CA GLY A 61 -6.03 -6.30 16.78
C GLY A 61 -6.62 -5.00 17.35
N PHE A 62 -7.92 -5.04 17.64
CA PHE A 62 -8.66 -3.92 18.23
C PHE A 62 -8.46 -3.86 19.74
#